data_AF-A0A2E5VAS1-F1
#
_entry.id   AF-A0A2E5VAS1-F1
#
_cell.length_a   1.000
_cell.length_b   1.000
_cell.length_c   1.000
_cell.angle_alpha   90.00
_cell.angle_beta   90.00
_cell.angle_gamma   90.00
#
_symmetry.space_group_name_H-M   'P 1'
#
loop_
_entity.id
_entity.type
_entity.pdbx_description
1 polymer ?
#
loop_
_entity_poly.entity_id
_entity_poly.type
_entity_poly.pdbx_seq_one_letter_code
_entity_poly.pdbx_strand_id
1 'polypeptide(L)'
;MSIPNWNHEAGLNNVGSYQVSGRPFASGSINAATATKVEFPYVTRWITIINNDASNPCKVGFSSAGVSGTNYFTVGKADAAGKGRSSVRLELKVGEIWLLDGENVDVVAGLTTIQTRHVKTDAGNSWKGEDGVG
;
A
#
# COMPACT_ATOMS: atom_id res chain seq x y z
N MET A 1 -0.27 -7.02 43.31
CA MET A 1 -0.30 -8.18 42.41
C MET A 1 -0.59 -7.65 41.01
N SER A 2 0.43 -7.54 40.15
CA SER A 2 0.28 -7.04 38.78
C SER A 2 -0.32 -8.17 37.93
N ILE A 3 -1.44 -7.90 37.27
CA ILE A 3 -2.13 -8.86 36.41
C ILE A 3 -1.27 -9.00 35.13
N PRO A 4 -0.81 -10.20 34.75
CA PRO A 4 -0.05 -10.36 33.52
C PRO A 4 -0.98 -10.06 32.34
N ASN A 5 -0.69 -8.94 31.68
CA ASN A 5 -1.27 -8.52 30.42
C ASN A 5 -0.84 -9.52 29.32
N TRP A 6 -1.76 -10.38 28.88
CA TRP A 6 -1.60 -11.28 27.74
C TRP A 6 -1.85 -10.54 26.41
N ASN A 7 -1.17 -9.42 26.17
CA ASN A 7 -1.23 -8.69 24.90
C ASN A 7 -0.52 -9.52 23.81
N HIS A 8 -1.20 -10.54 23.30
CA HIS A 8 -0.77 -11.30 22.15
C HIS A 8 -1.09 -10.48 20.90
N GLU A 9 -0.17 -9.59 20.55
CA GLU A 9 -0.29 -8.81 19.32
C GLU A 9 -0.09 -9.72 18.11
N ALA A 10 -1.02 -9.68 17.16
CA ALA A 10 -0.93 -10.49 15.94
C ALA A 10 0.27 -10.02 15.10
N GLY A 11 1.13 -10.97 14.70
CA GLY A 11 2.21 -10.77 13.73
C GLY A 11 1.81 -11.22 12.32
N LEU A 12 2.75 -11.12 11.37
CA LEU A 12 2.56 -11.45 9.94
C LEU A 12 1.97 -12.83 9.65
N ASN A 13 2.21 -13.79 10.54
CA ASN A 13 1.77 -15.18 10.42
C ASN A 13 0.36 -15.43 10.99
N ASN A 14 -0.35 -14.39 11.44
CA ASN A 14 -1.73 -14.51 11.90
C ASN A 14 -2.70 -14.61 10.71
N VAL A 15 -3.08 -15.82 10.32
CA VAL A 15 -3.99 -16.09 9.19
C VAL A 15 -5.37 -15.46 9.41
N GLY A 16 -5.88 -15.46 10.65
CA GLY A 16 -7.21 -14.94 10.98
C GLY A 16 -7.39 -13.46 10.65
N SER A 17 -6.36 -12.63 10.85
CA SER A 17 -6.37 -11.20 10.51
C SER A 17 -6.57 -10.92 9.01
N TYR A 18 -6.34 -11.90 8.14
CA TYR A 18 -6.53 -11.80 6.68
C TYR A 18 -7.83 -12.47 6.19
N GLN A 19 -8.52 -13.23 7.04
CA GLN A 19 -9.82 -13.84 6.72
C GLN A 19 -11.01 -12.95 7.08
N VAL A 20 -10.80 -11.94 7.92
CA VAL A 20 -11.83 -10.97 8.33
C VAL A 20 -11.89 -9.75 7.39
N SER A 21 -13.01 -9.03 7.41
CA SER A 21 -13.12 -7.74 6.70
C SER A 21 -12.04 -6.77 7.18
N GLY A 22 -11.36 -6.11 6.24
CA GLY A 22 -10.31 -5.14 6.59
C GLY A 22 -10.91 -3.83 7.08
N ARG A 23 -10.23 -3.16 8.02
CA ARG A 23 -10.57 -1.80 8.44
C ARG A 23 -10.40 -0.84 7.25
N PRO A 24 -11.38 0.01 6.94
CA PRO A 24 -11.30 0.87 5.76
C PRO A 24 -10.19 1.91 5.92
N PHE A 25 -9.46 2.13 4.83
CA PHE A 25 -8.52 3.23 4.63
C PHE A 25 -8.78 3.84 3.26
N ALA A 26 -8.78 5.17 3.17
CA ALA A 26 -8.89 5.90 1.93
C ALA A 26 -8.01 7.16 1.99
N SER A 27 -7.31 7.43 0.89
CA SER A 27 -6.58 8.67 0.65
C SER A 27 -6.80 9.05 -0.80
N GLY A 28 -7.21 10.29 -1.08
CA GLY A 28 -7.57 10.74 -2.42
C GLY A 28 -6.81 11.97 -2.85
N SER A 29 -6.88 12.30 -4.13
CA SER A 29 -6.22 13.46 -4.73
C SER A 29 -4.71 13.53 -4.45
N ILE A 30 -4.05 12.37 -4.42
CA ILE A 30 -2.61 12.29 -4.19
C ILE A 30 -1.91 12.77 -5.46
N ASN A 31 -1.13 13.85 -5.32
CA ASN A 31 -0.25 14.33 -6.37
C ASN A 31 1.11 13.62 -6.28
N ALA A 32 1.30 12.63 -7.14
CA ALA A 32 2.52 11.86 -7.29
C ALA A 32 3.33 12.25 -8.54
N ALA A 33 3.36 13.54 -8.90
CA ALA A 33 4.26 14.06 -9.95
C ALA A 33 5.74 13.71 -9.70
N THR A 34 6.10 13.48 -8.43
CA THR A 34 7.38 12.88 -8.02
C THR A 34 7.11 11.66 -7.13
N ALA A 35 8.12 10.84 -6.89
CA ALA A 35 7.98 9.60 -6.14
C ALA A 35 7.42 9.88 -4.73
N THR A 36 6.15 9.50 -4.53
CA THR A 36 5.37 9.88 -3.34
C THR A 36 4.99 8.64 -2.56
N LYS A 37 5.32 8.64 -1.27
CA LYS A 37 5.01 7.54 -0.35
C LYS A 37 3.60 7.67 0.21
N VAL A 38 2.85 6.57 0.18
CA VAL A 38 1.60 6.41 0.93
C VAL A 38 1.86 5.39 2.04
N GLU A 39 1.81 5.86 3.29
CA GLU A 39 2.08 5.03 4.47
C GLU A 39 0.78 4.61 5.14
N PHE A 40 0.67 3.31 5.46
CA PHE A 40 -0.50 2.76 6.13
C PHE A 40 -0.25 2.60 7.63
N PRO A 41 -1.25 2.89 8.49
CA PRO A 41 -1.10 2.72 9.93
C PRO A 41 -1.03 1.24 10.38
N TYR A 42 -1.51 0.33 9.54
CA TYR A 42 -1.52 -1.11 9.76
C TYR A 42 -1.19 -1.84 8.45
N VAL A 43 -0.78 -3.10 8.54
CA VAL A 43 -0.51 -3.92 7.35
C VAL A 43 -1.80 -4.11 6.57
N THR A 44 -1.73 -3.91 5.28
CA THR A 44 -2.87 -4.08 4.37
C THR A 44 -3.24 -5.55 4.20
N ARG A 45 -4.54 -5.81 4.03
CA ARG A 45 -5.12 -7.07 3.56
C ARG A 45 -5.32 -7.00 2.06
N TRP A 46 -5.75 -5.84 1.58
CA TRP A 46 -5.89 -5.55 0.17
C TRP A 46 -5.76 -4.05 -0.11
N ILE A 47 -5.39 -3.71 -1.34
CA ILE A 47 -5.28 -2.33 -1.84
C ILE A 47 -5.85 -2.25 -3.25
N THR A 48 -6.50 -1.13 -3.55
CA THR A 48 -6.88 -0.69 -4.90
C THR A 48 -6.40 0.74 -5.11
N ILE A 49 -5.80 0.98 -6.27
CA ILE A 49 -5.32 2.29 -6.69
C ILE A 49 -6.22 2.77 -7.83
N ILE A 50 -6.63 4.02 -7.81
CA ILE A 50 -7.48 4.64 -8.82
C ILE A 50 -6.74 5.86 -9.36
N ASN A 51 -6.38 5.84 -10.64
CA ASN A 51 -5.78 6.98 -11.29
C ASN A 51 -6.84 7.80 -12.02
N ASN A 52 -7.11 9.00 -11.51
CA ASN A 52 -8.04 9.98 -12.09
C ASN A 52 -7.31 11.02 -12.96
N ASP A 53 -5.98 10.97 -13.07
CA ASP A 53 -5.21 11.82 -13.96
C ASP A 53 -5.54 11.50 -15.43
N ALA A 54 -5.93 12.50 -16.21
CA ALA A 54 -6.27 12.37 -17.64
C ALA A 54 -5.05 12.44 -18.57
N SER A 55 -3.95 13.00 -18.07
CA SER A 55 -2.72 13.25 -18.80
C SER A 55 -1.78 12.06 -18.67
N ASN A 56 -1.54 11.59 -17.44
CA ASN A 56 -0.45 10.68 -17.14
C ASN A 56 -0.91 9.35 -16.53
N PRO A 57 -0.29 8.22 -16.92
CA PRO A 57 -0.44 6.98 -16.20
C PRO A 57 0.32 7.04 -14.86
N CYS A 58 -0.19 6.34 -13.85
CA CYS A 58 0.46 6.26 -12.54
C CYS A 58 1.28 4.97 -12.44
N LYS A 59 2.54 5.09 -12.05
CA LYS A 59 3.39 3.96 -11.66
C LYS A 59 3.19 3.68 -10.18
N VAL A 60 3.02 2.40 -9.85
CA VAL A 60 2.84 1.93 -8.48
C VAL A 60 3.91 0.88 -8.20
N GLY A 61 4.63 1.05 -7.09
CA GLY A 61 5.65 0.13 -6.61
C GLY A 61 5.71 0.12 -5.09
N PHE A 62 6.65 -0.64 -4.54
CA PHE A 62 6.75 -0.85 -3.10
C PHE A 62 8.02 -0.24 -2.47
N SER A 63 8.80 0.49 -3.27
CA SER A 63 9.90 1.35 -2.83
C SER A 63 10.07 2.55 -3.77
N SER A 64 10.72 3.61 -3.27
CA SER A 64 11.07 4.79 -4.06
C SER A 64 11.99 4.46 -5.24
N ALA A 65 12.96 3.57 -5.02
CA ALA A 65 13.87 3.07 -6.04
C ALA A 65 13.12 2.21 -7.07
N GLY A 66 12.15 1.40 -6.63
CA GLY A 66 11.35 0.55 -7.51
C GLY A 66 10.55 1.36 -8.54
N VAL A 67 9.81 2.38 -8.08
CA VAL A 67 9.01 3.25 -8.97
C VAL A 67 9.87 4.12 -9.90
N SER A 68 11.07 4.50 -9.46
CA SER A 68 12.00 5.30 -10.27
C SER A 68 12.79 4.44 -11.27
N GLY A 69 12.93 3.14 -10.99
CA GLY A 69 13.64 2.16 -11.81
C GLY A 69 12.71 1.42 -12.77
N THR A 70 12.58 0.10 -12.55
CA THR A 70 11.80 -0.80 -13.42
C THR A 70 10.84 -1.70 -12.64
N ASN A 71 10.84 -1.60 -11.31
CA ASN A 71 10.06 -2.48 -10.43
C ASN A 71 8.77 -1.75 -10.04
N TYR A 72 7.86 -1.66 -11.01
CA TYR A 72 6.54 -1.07 -10.84
C TYR A 72 5.56 -1.70 -11.82
N PHE A 73 4.27 -1.55 -11.51
CA PHE A 73 3.20 -1.73 -12.49
C PHE A 73 2.50 -0.41 -12.75
N THR A 74 1.74 -0.34 -13.83
CA THR A 74 1.11 0.91 -14.28
C THR A 74 -0.40 0.84 -14.18
N VAL A 75 -0.99 1.85 -13.53
CA VAL A 75 -2.41 2.14 -13.61
C VAL A 75 -2.60 3.19 -14.70
N GLY A 76 -3.32 2.83 -15.76
CA GLY A 76 -3.52 3.73 -16.90
C GLY A 76 -4.17 5.05 -16.49
N LYS A 77 -3.98 6.08 -17.31
CA LYS A 77 -4.67 7.36 -17.13
C LYS A 77 -6.18 7.24 -17.32
N ALA A 78 -6.94 8.21 -16.81
CA ALA A 78 -8.37 8.32 -17.03
C ALA A 78 -8.72 8.23 -18.51
N ASP A 79 -9.87 7.62 -18.82
CA ASP A 79 -10.32 7.49 -20.20
C ASP A 79 -10.77 8.84 -20.81
N ALA A 80 -11.10 8.83 -22.10
CA ALA A 80 -11.55 10.04 -22.80
C ALA A 80 -12.87 10.61 -22.25
N ALA A 81 -13.64 9.84 -21.48
CA ALA A 81 -14.84 10.28 -20.80
C ALA A 81 -14.57 10.81 -19.38
N GLY A 82 -13.29 10.91 -18.98
CA GLY A 82 -12.87 11.39 -17.66
C GLY A 82 -13.07 10.37 -16.54
N LYS A 83 -13.32 9.09 -16.86
CA LYS A 83 -13.42 8.04 -15.83
C LYS A 83 -12.04 7.57 -15.43
N GLY A 84 -11.74 7.67 -14.13
CA GLY A 84 -10.51 7.14 -13.58
C GLY A 84 -10.36 5.63 -13.83
N ARG A 85 -9.12 5.17 -14.00
CA ARG A 85 -8.83 3.74 -14.15
C ARG A 85 -8.36 3.19 -12.82
N SER A 86 -8.86 2.02 -12.46
CA SER A 86 -8.47 1.35 -11.22
C SER A 86 -7.57 0.15 -11.49
N SER A 87 -6.67 -0.12 -10.56
CA SER A 87 -6.01 -1.41 -10.47
C SER A 87 -7.03 -2.49 -10.13
N VAL A 88 -6.68 -3.75 -10.41
CA VAL A 88 -7.34 -4.87 -9.73
C VAL A 88 -7.14 -4.75 -8.21
N ARG A 89 -7.98 -5.42 -7.44
CA ARG A 89 -7.76 -5.52 -5.99
C ARG A 89 -6.53 -6.40 -5.72
N LEU A 90 -5.50 -5.79 -5.16
CA LEU A 90 -4.24 -6.44 -4.83
C LEU A 90 -4.33 -6.96 -3.40
N GLU A 91 -4.27 -8.28 -3.21
CA GLU A 91 -4.29 -8.91 -1.88
C GLU A 91 -2.86 -9.08 -1.35
N LEU A 92 -2.25 -7.96 -0.98
CA LEU A 92 -0.85 -7.88 -0.58
C LEU A 92 -0.71 -7.39 0.87
N LYS A 93 0.36 -7.84 1.52
CA LYS A 93 0.75 -7.45 2.88
C LYS A 93 1.80 -6.35 2.84
N VAL A 94 1.37 -5.10 2.78
CA VAL A 94 2.31 -3.96 2.72
C VAL A 94 1.97 -2.90 3.76
N GLY A 95 3.02 -2.25 4.28
CA GLY A 95 2.91 -1.10 5.19
C GLY A 95 3.05 0.25 4.49
N GLU A 96 3.57 0.26 3.26
CA GLU A 96 3.68 1.45 2.41
C GLU A 96 3.59 1.05 0.93
N ILE A 97 3.19 2.00 0.09
CA ILE A 97 3.36 1.95 -1.36
C ILE A 97 3.98 3.26 -1.84
N TRP A 98 4.58 3.22 -3.03
CA TRP A 98 5.13 4.38 -3.71
C TRP A 98 4.39 4.60 -5.03
N LEU A 99 4.06 5.85 -5.30
CA LEU A 99 3.37 6.31 -6.51
C LEU A 99 4.28 7.27 -7.27
N LEU A 100 4.22 7.25 -8.60
CA LEU A 100 4.96 8.16 -9.46
C LEU A 100 4.16 8.46 -10.74
N ASP A 101 4.38 9.63 -11.33
CA ASP A 101 3.83 10.14 -12.59
C ASP A 101 2.30 10.37 -12.62
N GLY A 102 1.56 10.22 -11.51
CA GLY A 102 0.12 10.48 -11.46
C GLY A 102 -0.24 11.66 -10.56
N GLU A 103 -0.85 12.72 -11.09
CA GLU A 103 -1.15 13.95 -10.33
C GLU A 103 -2.47 13.90 -9.55
N ASN A 104 -3.32 12.93 -9.84
CA ASN A 104 -4.62 12.74 -9.17
C ASN A 104 -4.91 11.26 -8.97
N VAL A 105 -4.38 10.70 -7.87
CA VAL A 105 -4.51 9.28 -7.55
C VAL A 105 -5.23 9.09 -6.23
N ASP A 106 -6.19 8.16 -6.21
CA ASP A 106 -6.83 7.68 -4.99
C ASP A 106 -6.34 6.29 -4.62
N VAL A 107 -6.21 6.04 -3.32
CA VAL A 107 -5.81 4.76 -2.74
C VAL A 107 -6.88 4.35 -1.75
N VAL A 108 -7.45 3.17 -1.95
CA VAL A 108 -8.39 2.54 -1.03
C VAL A 108 -7.79 1.21 -0.57
N ALA A 109 -7.82 0.96 0.72
CA ALA A 109 -7.28 -0.27 1.28
C ALA A 109 -8.15 -0.82 2.41
N GLY A 110 -8.09 -2.14 2.60
CA GLY A 110 -8.56 -2.80 3.80
C GLY A 110 -7.37 -3.16 4.67
N LEU A 111 -7.29 -2.59 5.86
CA LEU A 111 -6.21 -2.83 6.81
C LEU A 111 -6.51 -4.01 7.73
N THR A 112 -5.47 -4.72 8.14
CA THR A 112 -5.54 -5.74 9.20
C THR A 112 -5.40 -5.12 10.59
N THR A 113 -5.47 -5.95 11.62
CA THR A 113 -5.16 -5.57 13.01
C THR A 113 -3.66 -5.63 13.33
N ILE A 114 -2.82 -6.02 12.38
CA ILE A 114 -1.37 -6.13 12.55
C ILE A 114 -0.76 -4.74 12.37
N GLN A 115 -0.16 -4.20 13.43
CA GLN A 115 0.54 -2.92 13.35
C GLN A 115 1.79 -3.08 12.47
N THR A 116 2.10 -2.05 11.69
CA THR A 116 3.29 -2.03 10.81
C THR A 116 4.60 -2.21 11.59
N ARG A 117 4.64 -1.89 12.89
CA ARG A 117 5.78 -2.15 13.78
C ARG A 117 6.07 -3.64 14.02
N HIS A 118 5.06 -4.51 13.90
CA HIS A 118 5.23 -5.99 14.04
C HIS A 118 5.73 -6.65 12.75
N VAL A 119 6.01 -5.83 11.74
CA VAL A 119 6.59 -6.18 10.45
C VAL A 119 8.01 -5.61 10.36
N LYS A 120 8.61 -5.21 11.50
CA LYS A 120 10.01 -4.79 11.59
C LYS A 120 10.80 -5.91 12.27
N THR A 121 11.68 -6.57 11.52
CA THR A 121 12.66 -7.51 12.08
C THR A 121 13.91 -6.76 12.52
N ASP A 122 14.70 -7.33 13.42
CA ASP A 122 15.96 -6.74 13.92
C ASP A 122 17.03 -6.50 12.83
N ALA A 123 16.83 -7.05 11.62
CA ALA A 123 17.66 -6.84 10.43
C ALA A 123 17.15 -5.72 9.50
N GLY A 124 16.12 -4.96 9.89
CA GLY A 124 15.48 -3.97 9.04
C GLY A 124 14.05 -4.35 8.66
N ASN A 125 13.39 -3.41 8.00
CA ASN A 125 11.97 -3.45 7.69
C ASN A 125 11.61 -4.71 6.88
N SER A 126 10.65 -5.52 7.33
CA SER A 126 10.20 -6.67 6.54
C SER A 126 9.54 -6.19 5.24
N TRP A 127 10.00 -6.80 4.13
CA TRP A 127 9.63 -6.50 2.74
C TRP A 127 9.67 -5.03 2.36
N LYS A 128 10.74 -4.37 2.79
CA LYS A 128 11.10 -3.05 2.31
C LYS A 128 11.60 -3.25 0.88
N GLY A 129 10.95 -2.64 -0.11
CA GLY A 129 11.25 -2.87 -1.54
C GLY A 129 12.63 -2.38 -2.01
N GLU A 130 13.53 -2.04 -1.08
CA GLU A 130 14.96 -1.84 -1.31
C GLU A 130 15.74 -3.16 -1.30
N ASP A 131 15.20 -4.23 -0.70
CA ASP A 131 15.81 -5.58 -0.66
C ASP A 131 15.23 -6.54 -1.73
N GLY A 132 14.74 -5.99 -2.84
CA GLY A 132 14.37 -6.80 -4.01
C GLY A 132 12.96 -7.43 -3.97
N VAL A 133 12.08 -6.97 -3.10
CA VAL A 133 10.63 -7.17 -3.27
C VAL A 133 10.11 -5.97 -4.07
N GLY A 134 10.14 -6.13 -5.40
CA GLY A 134 9.87 -5.08 -6.39
C GLY A 134 8.48 -4.48 -6.29
#